data_AF-A0AAW6WJV2-F1
#
_entry.id   AF-A0AAW6WJV2-F1
#
_cell.length_a   1.000
_cell.length_b   1.000
_cell.length_c   1.000
_cell.angle_alpha   90.00
_cell.angle_beta   90.00
_cell.angle_gamma   90.00
#
_symmetry.space_group_name_H-M   'P 1'
#
loop_
_entity.id
_entity.type
_entity.pdbx_description
1 polymer ?
#
loop_
_entity_poly.entity_id
_entity_poly.type
_entity_poly.pdbx_seq_one_letter_code
_entity_poly.pdbx_strand_id
1 'polypeptide(L)'
;MTEYLLDTNIISRFAPDKVPPSDAIRMWFHNQGEADALFLSAMSVSEIEKGIRSLHRRGGTERAKRLSDWLDFITDSFSDRILPMDTVVARVAGALEDDALSKGHNPGLGDIIIAATARAYDLTVITENLRHFRPLDVSADLPMVFRSE
;
A
#
# COMPACT_ATOMS: atom_id res chain seq x y z
N MET A 1 6.24 -17.09 9.31
CA MET A 1 5.82 -16.90 7.90
C MET A 1 6.01 -15.42 7.63
N THR A 2 6.51 -15.01 6.46
CA THR A 2 6.70 -13.57 6.20
C THR A 2 5.35 -12.94 5.87
N GLU A 3 4.99 -11.88 6.56
CA GLU A 3 3.77 -11.11 6.32
C GLU A 3 4.10 -9.81 5.57
N TYR A 4 3.14 -9.35 4.78
CA TYR A 4 3.36 -8.34 3.76
C TYR A 4 2.40 -7.16 3.91
N LEU A 5 2.94 -5.95 3.90
CA LEU A 5 2.16 -4.72 3.76
C LEU A 5 2.18 -4.30 2.30
N LEU A 6 1.02 -4.34 1.63
CA LEU A 6 0.90 -3.91 0.25
C LEU A 6 0.93 -2.38 0.17
N ASP A 7 1.84 -1.84 -0.62
CA ASP A 7 1.84 -0.42 -0.99
C ASP A 7 0.64 -0.11 -1.90
N THR A 8 0.25 1.16 -1.94
CA THR A 8 -0.86 1.68 -2.74
C THR A 8 -0.70 1.35 -4.22
N ASN A 9 0.53 1.42 -4.76
CA ASN A 9 0.78 1.10 -6.17
C ASN A 9 0.51 -0.37 -6.50
N ILE A 10 0.74 -1.29 -5.56
CA ILE A 10 0.55 -2.72 -5.74
C ILE A 10 -0.94 -3.06 -5.77
N ILE A 11 -1.69 -2.63 -4.75
CA ILE A 11 -3.13 -2.93 -4.69
C ILE A 11 -3.90 -2.22 -5.83
N SER A 12 -3.44 -1.03 -6.24
CA SER A 12 -4.06 -0.27 -7.35
C SER A 12 -3.95 -0.97 -8.70
N ARG A 13 -3.11 -2.00 -8.88
CA ARG A 13 -3.08 -2.80 -10.11
C ARG A 13 -4.38 -3.57 -10.35
N PHE A 14 -5.14 -3.86 -9.29
CA PHE A 14 -6.40 -4.60 -9.35
C PHE A 14 -7.63 -3.69 -9.52
N ALA A 15 -7.42 -2.38 -9.63
CA ALA A 15 -8.50 -1.45 -9.87
C ALA A 15 -9.19 -1.75 -11.21
N PRO A 16 -10.53 -1.62 -11.30
CA PRO A 16 -11.33 -2.05 -12.45
C PRO A 16 -11.05 -1.31 -13.76
N ASP A 17 -10.29 -0.22 -13.71
CA ASP A 17 -9.90 0.62 -14.84
C ASP A 17 -8.45 0.35 -15.32
N LYS A 18 -7.75 -0.58 -14.68
CA LYS A 18 -6.41 -1.03 -15.07
C LYS A 18 -6.48 -2.26 -15.95
N VAL A 19 -5.39 -2.48 -16.71
CA VAL A 19 -5.19 -3.77 -17.36
C VAL A 19 -5.09 -4.83 -16.27
N PRO A 20 -5.88 -5.92 -16.35
CA PRO A 20 -5.79 -7.06 -15.46
C PRO A 20 -4.32 -7.50 -15.24
N PRO A 21 -3.86 -7.68 -13.99
CA PRO A 21 -2.56 -8.28 -13.73
C PRO A 21 -2.48 -9.68 -14.35
N SER A 22 -1.28 -10.10 -14.75
CA SER A 22 -1.02 -11.45 -15.27
C SER A 22 -1.43 -12.54 -14.27
N ASP A 23 -1.63 -13.74 -14.79
CA ASP A 23 -1.98 -14.91 -13.99
C ASP A 23 -0.93 -15.20 -12.91
N ALA A 24 0.35 -14.92 -13.16
CA ALA A 24 1.42 -15.08 -12.19
C ALA A 24 1.25 -14.16 -10.97
N ILE A 25 0.90 -12.88 -11.20
CA ILE A 25 0.62 -11.94 -10.11
C ILE A 25 -0.65 -12.35 -9.36
N ARG A 26 -1.72 -12.71 -10.09
CA ARG A 26 -2.98 -13.17 -9.49
C ARG A 26 -2.77 -14.40 -8.61
N MET A 27 -1.98 -15.36 -9.08
CA MET A 27 -1.63 -16.57 -8.34
C MET A 27 -0.81 -16.25 -7.08
N TRP A 28 0.13 -15.32 -7.15
CA TRP A 28 0.88 -14.89 -5.98
C TRP A 28 -0.04 -14.27 -4.92
N PHE A 29 -0.95 -13.38 -5.32
CA PHE A 29 -1.94 -12.80 -4.41
C PHE A 29 -2.86 -13.85 -3.79
N HIS A 30 -3.32 -14.81 -4.59
CA HIS A 30 -4.12 -15.93 -4.10
C HIS A 30 -3.37 -16.71 -3.02
N ASN A 31 -2.13 -17.14 -3.31
CA ASN A 31 -1.33 -17.95 -2.39
C ASN A 31 -0.97 -17.21 -1.10
N GLN A 32 -0.63 -15.92 -1.17
CA GLN A 32 -0.37 -15.12 0.04
C GLN A 32 -1.67 -14.81 0.80
N GLY A 33 -2.79 -14.66 0.09
CA GLY A 33 -4.12 -14.45 0.66
C GLY A 33 -4.64 -15.67 1.42
N GLU A 34 -4.46 -16.88 0.89
CA GLU A 34 -4.80 -18.14 1.60
C GLU A 34 -3.99 -18.34 2.89
N ALA A 35 -2.83 -17.69 2.99
CA ALA A 35 -1.99 -17.69 4.17
C ALA A 35 -2.30 -16.53 5.15
N ASP A 36 -3.32 -15.72 4.88
CA ASP A 36 -3.66 -14.48 5.60
C ASP A 36 -2.47 -13.49 5.74
N ALA A 37 -1.48 -13.58 4.85
CA ALA A 37 -0.21 -12.88 4.96
C ALA A 37 -0.21 -11.48 4.31
N LEU A 38 -1.36 -11.00 3.81
CA LEU A 38 -1.49 -9.72 3.11
C LEU A 38 -2.24 -8.69 3.96
N PHE A 39 -1.62 -7.53 4.14
CA PHE A 39 -2.14 -6.40 4.90
C PHE A 39 -2.15 -5.13 4.04
N LEU A 40 -2.98 -4.17 4.44
CA LEU A 40 -3.00 -2.81 3.90
C LEU A 40 -2.82 -1.78 5.00
N SER A 41 -2.21 -0.65 4.68
CA SER A 41 -2.24 0.51 5.57
C SER A 41 -3.52 1.31 5.33
N ALA A 42 -4.13 1.84 6.39
CA ALA A 42 -5.19 2.84 6.27
C ALA A 42 -4.73 4.08 5.47
N MET A 43 -3.41 4.34 5.40
CA MET A 43 -2.85 5.38 4.52
C MET A 43 -3.12 5.08 3.05
N SER A 44 -2.97 3.83 2.61
CA SER A 44 -3.25 3.44 1.22
C SER A 44 -4.73 3.63 0.85
N VAL A 45 -5.64 3.32 1.78
CA VAL A 45 -7.08 3.59 1.62
C VAL A 45 -7.33 5.10 1.45
N SER A 46 -6.70 5.93 2.28
CA SER A 46 -6.79 7.40 2.19
C SER A 46 -6.28 7.93 0.83
N GLU A 47 -5.18 7.40 0.31
CA GLU A 47 -4.63 7.79 -0.98
C GLU A 47 -5.55 7.43 -2.15
N ILE A 48 -6.12 6.22 -2.13
CA ILE A 48 -7.08 5.75 -3.14
C ILE A 48 -8.32 6.65 -3.11
N GLU A 49 -8.89 6.87 -1.93
CA GLU A 49 -10.08 7.70 -1.74
C GLU A 49 -9.85 9.13 -2.24
N LYS A 50 -8.71 9.74 -1.91
CA LYS A 50 -8.30 11.04 -2.45
C LYS A 50 -8.26 11.02 -3.99
N GLY A 51 -7.75 9.95 -4.59
CA GLY A 51 -7.72 9.71 -6.03
C GLY A 51 -9.13 9.67 -6.64
N ILE A 52 -10.04 8.91 -6.03
CA ILE A 52 -11.46 8.80 -6.42
C ILE A 52 -12.13 10.16 -6.39
N ARG A 53 -12.01 10.90 -5.28
CA ARG A 53 -12.59 12.24 -5.14
C ARG A 53 -12.03 13.22 -6.16
N SER A 54 -10.72 13.16 -6.43
CA SER A 54 -10.07 13.99 -7.46
C SER A 54 -10.57 13.67 -8.88
N LEU A 55 -10.77 12.39 -9.19
CA LEU A 55 -11.34 11.97 -10.48
C LEU A 55 -12.78 12.43 -10.65
N HIS A 56 -13.61 12.28 -9.61
CA HIS A 56 -14.99 12.76 -9.60
C HIS A 56 -15.06 14.27 -9.87
N ARG A 57 -14.26 15.07 -9.15
CA ARG A 57 -14.19 16.53 -9.35
C ARG A 57 -13.79 16.95 -10.77
N ARG A 58 -13.03 16.10 -11.48
CA ARG A 58 -12.59 16.35 -12.86
C ARG A 58 -13.57 15.80 -13.92
N GLY A 59 -14.78 15.40 -13.51
CA GLY A 59 -15.83 14.92 -14.43
C GLY A 59 -15.78 13.42 -14.74
N GLY A 60 -14.89 12.66 -14.10
CA GLY A 60 -14.79 11.20 -14.27
C GLY A 60 -15.82 10.41 -13.44
N THR A 61 -17.06 10.89 -13.33
CA THR A 61 -18.08 10.42 -12.38
C THR A 61 -18.29 8.91 -12.42
N GLU A 62 -18.53 8.32 -13.59
CA GLU A 62 -18.77 6.88 -13.72
C GLU A 62 -17.54 6.03 -13.34
N ARG A 63 -16.34 6.51 -13.68
CA ARG A 63 -15.09 5.82 -13.32
C ARG A 63 -14.81 5.94 -11.82
N ALA A 64 -15.09 7.11 -11.23
CA ALA A 64 -14.97 7.32 -9.79
C ALA A 64 -15.94 6.42 -9.01
N LYS A 65 -17.17 6.25 -9.50
CA LYS A 65 -18.15 5.34 -8.90
C LYS A 65 -17.63 3.90 -8.88
N ARG A 66 -17.17 3.37 -10.02
CA ARG A 66 -16.60 2.01 -10.08
C ARG A 66 -15.40 1.81 -9.16
N LEU A 67 -14.55 2.84 -9.02
CA LEU A 67 -13.42 2.80 -8.09
C LEU A 67 -13.87 2.85 -6.62
N SER A 68 -14.96 3.57 -6.32
CA SER A 68 -15.58 3.58 -4.98
C SER A 68 -16.12 2.19 -4.64
N ASP A 69 -16.91 1.59 -5.53
CA ASP A 69 -17.46 0.24 -5.32
C ASP A 69 -16.33 -0.80 -5.15
N TRP A 70 -15.23 -0.63 -5.89
CA TRP A 70 -14.03 -1.47 -5.73
C TRP A 70 -13.32 -1.24 -4.39
N LEU A 71 -13.17 0.01 -3.96
CA LEU A 71 -12.54 0.32 -2.67
C LEU A 71 -13.36 -0.27 -1.52
N ASP A 72 -14.69 -0.15 -1.56
CA ASP A 72 -15.59 -0.74 -0.56
C ASP A 72 -15.39 -2.27 -0.49
N PHE A 73 -15.35 -2.94 -1.65
CA PHE A 73 -15.06 -4.37 -1.71
C PHE A 73 -13.67 -4.73 -1.12
N ILE A 74 -12.64 -3.95 -1.43
CA ILE A 74 -11.29 -4.17 -0.88
C ILE A 74 -11.30 -3.97 0.65
N THR A 75 -11.97 -2.93 1.15
CA THR A 75 -12.02 -2.67 2.60
C THR A 75 -12.76 -3.77 3.35
N ASP A 76 -13.85 -4.29 2.78
CA ASP A 76 -14.58 -5.42 3.36
C ASP A 76 -13.76 -6.72 3.30
N SER A 77 -13.00 -6.93 2.23
CA SER A 77 -12.20 -8.16 2.03
C SER A 77 -10.95 -8.21 2.93
N PHE A 78 -10.29 -7.08 3.16
CA PHE A 78 -9.14 -7.01 4.05
C PHE A 78 -9.55 -6.88 5.52
N SER A 79 -10.66 -6.21 5.82
CA SER A 79 -11.24 -6.10 7.16
C SER A 79 -10.20 -5.73 8.25
N ASP A 80 -9.95 -6.62 9.21
CA ASP A 80 -9.00 -6.48 10.30
C ASP A 80 -7.53 -6.44 9.86
N ARG A 81 -7.24 -6.77 8.60
CA ARG A 81 -5.91 -6.64 7.98
C ARG A 81 -5.66 -5.26 7.37
N ILE A 82 -6.56 -4.30 7.58
CA ILE A 82 -6.31 -2.88 7.34
C ILE A 82 -5.77 -2.25 8.62
N LEU A 83 -4.46 -2.00 8.65
CA LEU A 83 -3.76 -1.52 9.83
C LEU A 83 -3.93 0.00 9.99
N PRO A 84 -4.38 0.47 11.17
CA PRO A 84 -4.60 1.89 11.42
C PRO A 84 -3.27 2.64 11.61
N MET A 85 -3.31 3.96 11.39
CA MET A 85 -2.28 4.86 11.93
C MET A 85 -2.63 5.19 13.39
N ASP A 86 -2.39 4.24 14.29
CA ASP A 86 -2.57 4.44 15.73
C ASP A 86 -1.38 5.20 16.35
N THR A 87 -1.39 5.34 17.68
CA THR A 87 -0.32 6.03 18.41
C THR A 87 1.04 5.34 18.31
N VAL A 88 1.08 4.01 18.11
CA VAL A 88 2.34 3.27 17.93
C VAL A 88 2.93 3.61 16.57
N VAL A 89 2.12 3.48 15.51
CA VAL A 89 2.53 3.84 14.14
C VAL A 89 2.93 5.31 14.07
N ALA A 90 2.18 6.22 14.69
CA ALA A 90 2.48 7.65 14.69
C ALA A 90 3.85 7.98 15.32
N ARG A 91 4.23 7.29 16.41
CA ARG A 91 5.54 7.47 17.03
C ARG A 91 6.68 6.94 16.16
N VAL A 92 6.48 5.79 15.51
CA VAL A 92 7.45 5.24 14.56
C VAL A 92 7.61 6.17 13.36
N ALA A 93 6.51 6.72 12.83
CA ALA A 93 6.51 7.65 11.71
C ALA A 93 7.36 8.90 12.00
N GLY A 94 7.16 9.54 13.15
CA GLY A 94 7.96 10.71 13.53
C GLY A 94 9.46 10.41 13.67
N ALA A 95 9.82 9.23 14.20
CA ALA A 95 11.21 8.82 14.30
C ALA A 95 11.84 8.53 12.92
N LEU A 96 11.08 7.89 12.02
CA LEU A 96 11.52 7.62 10.64
C LEU A 96 11.69 8.90 9.84
N GLU A 97 10.76 9.85 9.96
CA GLU A 97 10.83 11.14 9.28
C GLU A 97 12.05 11.95 9.74
N ASP A 98 12.28 12.07 11.04
CA ASP A 98 13.45 12.78 11.60
C ASP A 98 14.78 12.15 11.15
N ASP A 99 14.90 10.83 11.23
CA ASP A 99 16.10 10.11 10.77
C ASP A 99 16.35 10.31 9.27
N ALA A 100 15.31 10.20 8.43
CA ALA A 100 15.43 10.44 7.00
C ALA A 100 15.87 11.89 6.68
N LEU A 101 15.26 12.87 7.34
CA LEU A 101 15.61 14.29 7.20
C LEU A 101 17.05 14.57 7.63
N SER A 102 17.50 13.95 8.74
CA SER A 102 18.89 14.07 9.22
C SER A 102 19.93 13.58 8.21
N LYS A 103 19.52 12.66 7.31
CA LYS A 103 20.34 12.08 6.23
C LYS A 103 20.15 12.81 4.88
N GLY A 104 19.39 13.90 4.85
CA GLY A 104 19.13 14.69 3.65
C GLY A 104 18.08 14.09 2.71
N HIS A 105 17.27 13.15 3.20
CA HIS A 105 16.13 12.58 2.47
C HIS A 105 14.82 13.26 2.93
N ASN A 106 13.90 13.50 1.99
CA ASN A 106 12.59 14.09 2.28
C ASN A 106 11.47 13.21 1.69
N PRO A 107 11.19 12.05 2.32
CA PRO A 107 10.14 11.14 1.86
C PRO A 107 8.75 11.77 2.05
N GLY A 108 7.79 11.35 1.22
CA GLY A 108 6.42 11.83 1.37
C GLY A 108 5.75 11.25 2.61
N LEU A 109 4.79 11.98 3.19
CA LEU A 109 4.03 11.50 4.36
C LEU A 109 3.40 10.11 4.15
N GLY A 110 2.93 9.81 2.93
CA GLY A 110 2.40 8.49 2.59
C GLY A 110 3.43 7.37 2.73
N ASP A 111 4.61 7.55 2.11
CA ASP A 111 5.73 6.60 2.22
C ASP A 111 6.16 6.42 3.69
N ILE A 112 6.21 7.51 4.46
CA ILE A 112 6.56 7.49 5.89
C ILE A 112 5.55 6.67 6.69
N ILE A 113 4.25 6.92 6.52
CA ILE A 113 3.21 6.20 7.28
C ILE A 113 3.19 4.72 6.89
N ILE A 114 3.31 4.39 5.60
CA ILE A 114 3.36 2.99 5.14
C ILE A 114 4.59 2.27 5.73
N ALA A 115 5.77 2.90 5.68
CA ALA A 115 6.98 2.35 6.28
C ALA A 115 6.84 2.19 7.81
N ALA A 116 6.25 3.18 8.49
CA ALA A 116 6.02 3.13 9.92
C ALA A 116 5.06 2.02 10.31
N THR A 117 3.97 1.83 9.55
CA THR A 117 3.06 0.69 9.72
C THR A 117 3.81 -0.62 9.55
N ALA A 118 4.60 -0.78 8.49
CA ALA A 118 5.36 -2.02 8.27
C ALA A 118 6.34 -2.31 9.43
N ARG A 119 7.08 -1.29 9.88
CA ARG A 119 8.02 -1.42 11.01
C ARG A 119 7.33 -1.71 12.34
N ALA A 120 6.17 -1.12 12.61
CA ALA A 120 5.43 -1.32 13.85
C ALA A 120 4.86 -2.75 13.97
N TYR A 121 4.55 -3.39 12.84
CA TYR A 121 3.93 -4.71 12.76
C TYR A 121 4.88 -5.80 12.22
N ASP A 122 6.19 -5.52 12.09
CA ASP A 122 7.22 -6.44 11.56
C ASP A 122 6.91 -7.02 10.16
N LEU A 123 6.36 -6.18 9.28
CA LEU A 123 5.93 -6.55 7.93
C LEU A 123 6.97 -6.15 6.88
N THR A 124 6.97 -6.87 5.75
CA THR A 124 7.70 -6.44 4.55
C THR A 124 6.80 -5.63 3.61
N VAL A 125 7.23 -4.42 3.25
CA VAL A 125 6.52 -3.60 2.27
C VAL A 125 6.67 -4.22 0.88
N ILE A 126 5.56 -4.49 0.21
CA ILE A 126 5.56 -4.87 -1.20
C ILE A 126 5.27 -3.64 -2.03
N THR A 127 6.22 -3.22 -2.86
CA THR A 127 6.18 -1.94 -3.59
C THR A 127 7.00 -1.97 -4.87
N GLU A 128 6.54 -1.28 -5.92
CA GLU A 128 7.36 -0.99 -7.09
C GLU A 128 8.39 0.12 -6.85
N ASN A 129 8.15 0.99 -5.88
CA ASN A 129 8.95 2.18 -5.62
C ASN A 129 9.99 1.95 -4.51
N LEU A 130 10.78 0.87 -4.61
CA LEU A 130 11.77 0.48 -3.59
C LEU A 130 12.68 1.64 -3.15
N ARG A 131 12.99 2.58 -4.05
CA ARG A 131 13.79 3.77 -3.75
C ARG A 131 13.19 4.69 -2.67
N HIS A 132 11.87 4.74 -2.49
CA HIS A 132 11.23 5.59 -1.47
C HIS A 132 11.39 5.00 -0.06
N PHE A 133 11.51 3.67 0.04
CA PHE A 133 11.62 2.95 1.32
C PHE A 133 13.06 2.69 1.75
N ARG A 134 14.04 2.72 0.83
CA ARG A 134 15.47 2.58 1.15
C ARG A 134 15.95 3.54 2.25
N PRO A 135 15.57 4.83 2.28
CA PRO A 135 15.98 5.74 3.35
C PRO A 135 15.32 5.46 4.70
N LEU A 136 14.23 4.69 4.72
CA LEU A 136 13.36 4.49 5.88
C LEU A 136 13.74 3.23 6.70
N ASP A 137 14.80 2.52 6.30
CA ASP A 137 15.33 1.35 7.03
C ASP A 137 14.26 0.30 7.39
N VAL A 138 13.37 0.04 6.42
CA VAL A 138 12.32 -0.98 6.50
C VAL A 138 12.54 -2.07 5.46
N SER A 139 12.08 -3.29 5.75
CA SER A 139 12.07 -4.38 4.78
C SER A 139 11.11 -4.01 3.65
N ALA A 140 11.61 -3.95 2.41
CA ALA A 140 10.82 -3.67 1.23
C ALA A 140 11.31 -4.54 0.06
N ASP A 141 10.37 -5.14 -0.67
CA ASP A 141 10.66 -5.98 -1.83
C ASP A 141 9.62 -5.80 -2.94
N LEU A 142 10.01 -6.20 -4.16
CA LEU A 142 9.11 -6.42 -5.27
C LEU A 142 9.30 -7.88 -5.72
N PRO A 143 8.34 -8.78 -5.43
CA PRO A 143 8.43 -10.19 -5.79
C PRO A 143 8.67 -10.38 -7.28
N MET A 144 9.41 -11.43 -7.65
CA MET A 144 9.83 -11.64 -9.04
C MET A 144 8.68 -11.70 -10.05
N VAL A 145 7.50 -12.19 -9.63
CA VAL A 145 6.29 -12.25 -10.47
C VAL A 145 5.81 -10.88 -10.97
N PHE A 146 6.21 -9.79 -10.30
CA PHE A 146 5.89 -8.42 -10.72
C PHE A 146 6.94 -7.84 -11.69
N ARG A 147 8.12 -8.46 -11.80
CA ARG A 147 9.23 -7.98 -12.64
C ARG A 147 9.15 -8.49 -14.09
N SER A 148 8.26 -9.45 -14.34
CA SER A 148 7.98 -10.03 -15.66
C SER A 148 6.93 -9.25 -16.46
N GLU A 149 6.45 -8.13 -15.94
CA GLU A 149 5.51 -7.21 -16.59
C GLU A 149 6.16 -5.86 -16.91
#